data_AF-S7VW21-F1
#
_entry.id   AF-S7VW21-F1
#
_cell.length_a   1.000
_cell.length_b   1.000
_cell.length_c   1.000
_cell.angle_alpha   90.00
_cell.angle_beta   90.00
_cell.angle_gamma   90.00
#
_symmetry.space_group_name_H-M   'P 1'
#
loop_
_entity.id
_entity.type
_entity.pdbx_description
1 polymer ?
#
loop_
_entity_poly.entity_id
_entity_poly.type
_entity_poly.pdbx_seq_one_letter_code
_entity_poly.pdbx_strand_id
1 'polypeptide(L)'
;MIVLHLSSKGFQINSETITFPASLTQLKACLNENYRTIEGKNTTVFTWDDLGILAYSKNGEVVESITVALELEAYEFSPKQTFDGIFYFNNQDIVRYYKSHKQQHVKLFKGDKSGALLVNDISAWFSVRRENINAIEISEYTPYVRGSGIPKDKYSITSLDEEVIEFIDFGFKLSVIEELMYTKGLMEPVFDLYEFADWYQEREIDIDDEGYEPIAEVEQYFKDLPIPKRLASGITDFYQDGGNDIYMNLSPFSGGAVEYWDIETAIDAKQFPNLKK
;
A
#
# COMPACT_ATOMS: atom_id res chain seq x y z
N MET A 1 -20.13 22.13 -24.15
CA MET A 1 -20.18 20.81 -23.48
C MET A 1 -18.86 20.13 -23.73
N ILE A 2 -18.12 19.80 -22.67
CA ILE A 2 -16.84 19.10 -22.77
C ILE A 2 -17.07 17.61 -22.99
N VAL A 3 -16.32 17.00 -23.90
CA VAL A 3 -16.34 15.56 -24.12
C VAL A 3 -14.95 15.00 -23.88
N LEU A 4 -14.83 14.02 -22.98
CA LEU A 4 -13.59 13.33 -22.66
C LEU A 4 -13.65 11.93 -23.27
N HIS A 5 -12.55 11.47 -23.86
CA HIS A 5 -12.41 10.12 -24.37
C HIS A 5 -11.14 9.49 -23.84
N LEU A 6 -11.25 8.30 -23.24
CA LEU A 6 -10.14 7.41 -22.99
C LEU A 6 -10.35 6.15 -23.83
N SER A 7 -9.47 5.92 -24.80
CA SER A 7 -9.56 4.79 -25.73
C SER A 7 -8.19 4.43 -26.27
N SER A 8 -8.11 3.45 -27.18
CA SER A 8 -6.84 3.07 -27.82
C SER A 8 -6.12 4.23 -28.52
N LYS A 9 -6.80 5.35 -28.80
CA LYS A 9 -6.24 6.60 -29.33
C LYS A 9 -5.56 7.49 -28.26
N GLY A 10 -5.56 7.06 -27.00
CA GLY A 10 -5.11 7.85 -25.85
C GLY A 10 -6.25 8.61 -25.18
N PHE A 11 -5.87 9.53 -24.29
CA PHE A 11 -6.79 10.46 -23.64
C PHE A 11 -7.01 11.69 -24.52
N GLN A 12 -8.26 12.05 -24.75
CA GLN A 12 -8.62 13.21 -25.57
C GLN A 12 -9.62 14.10 -24.83
N ILE A 13 -9.43 15.40 -24.94
CA ILE A 13 -10.39 16.43 -24.54
C ILE A 13 -10.97 17.03 -25.82
N ASN A 14 -12.26 16.85 -26.02
CA ASN A 14 -12.97 17.04 -27.27
C ASN A 14 -12.34 16.20 -28.40
N SER A 15 -11.53 16.81 -29.26
CA SER A 15 -10.82 16.13 -30.35
C SER A 15 -9.30 16.15 -30.19
N GLU A 16 -8.80 16.84 -29.16
CA GLU A 16 -7.36 17.05 -28.94
C GLU A 16 -6.80 15.97 -28.03
N THR A 17 -5.73 15.32 -28.46
CA THR A 17 -5.03 14.31 -27.67
C THR A 17 -4.17 14.96 -26.60
N ILE A 18 -4.34 14.54 -25.36
CA ILE A 18 -3.55 14.97 -24.21
C ILE A 18 -2.53 13.89 -23.87
N THR A 19 -1.27 14.31 -23.72
CA THR A 19 -0.17 13.49 -23.22
C THR A 19 0.31 14.06 -21.90
N PHE A 20 0.62 13.20 -20.94
CA PHE A 20 1.20 13.61 -19.67
C PHE A 20 2.74 13.56 -19.74
N PRO A 21 3.44 14.50 -19.08
CA PRO A 21 2.89 15.70 -18.46
C PRO A 21 2.36 16.69 -19.53
N ALA A 22 1.20 17.28 -19.29
CA ALA A 22 0.51 18.17 -20.23
C ALA A 22 0.90 19.64 -20.00
N SER A 23 0.91 20.45 -21.06
CA SER A 23 1.12 21.89 -20.89
C SER A 23 -0.18 22.61 -20.50
N LEU A 24 -0.10 23.59 -19.61
CA LEU A 24 -1.28 24.39 -19.25
C LEU A 24 -1.87 25.12 -20.46
N THR A 25 -1.02 25.55 -21.41
CA THR A 25 -1.45 26.16 -22.68
C THR A 25 -2.36 25.22 -23.49
N GLN A 26 -2.02 23.93 -23.57
CA GLN A 26 -2.86 22.95 -24.25
C GLN A 26 -4.22 22.79 -23.55
N LEU A 27 -4.23 22.71 -22.22
CA LEU A 27 -5.47 22.57 -21.45
C LEU A 27 -6.38 23.79 -21.61
N LYS A 28 -5.82 25.02 -21.60
CA LYS A 28 -6.58 26.25 -21.86
C LYS A 28 -7.26 26.22 -23.23
N ALA A 29 -6.55 25.73 -24.25
CA ALA A 29 -7.10 25.61 -25.61
C ALA A 29 -8.25 24.59 -25.70
N CYS A 30 -8.20 23.53 -24.88
CA CYS A 30 -9.21 22.46 -24.88
C CYS A 30 -10.43 22.77 -23.98
N LEU A 31 -10.22 23.50 -22.89
CA LEU A 31 -11.21 23.78 -21.85
C LEU A 31 -11.72 25.23 -21.96
N ASN A 32 -10.95 26.17 -21.40
CA ASN A 32 -11.04 27.63 -21.57
C ASN A 32 -9.94 28.30 -20.71
N GLU A 33 -9.86 29.63 -20.74
CA GLU A 33 -8.93 30.42 -19.91
C GLU A 33 -9.48 30.77 -18.51
N ASN A 34 -10.74 30.45 -18.22
CA ASN A 34 -11.40 30.74 -16.95
C ASN A 34 -11.12 29.63 -15.92
N TYR A 35 -9.91 29.64 -15.38
CA TYR A 35 -9.51 28.77 -14.26
C TYR A 35 -8.93 29.59 -13.13
N ARG A 36 -9.00 29.04 -11.92
CA ARG A 36 -8.32 29.56 -10.73
C ARG A 36 -7.13 28.68 -10.38
N THR A 37 -6.15 29.27 -9.73
CA THR A 37 -4.93 28.58 -9.28
C THR A 37 -4.88 28.63 -7.77
N ILE A 38 -4.56 27.49 -7.15
CA ILE A 38 -4.18 27.40 -5.74
C ILE A 38 -2.79 26.77 -5.64
N GLU A 39 -1.86 27.50 -5.04
CA GLU A 39 -0.50 27.04 -4.79
C GLU A 39 -0.42 26.47 -3.36
N GLY A 40 -0.17 25.18 -3.27
CA GLY A 40 0.17 24.48 -2.04
C GLY A 40 1.67 24.27 -1.90
N LYS A 41 2.08 23.66 -0.78
CA LYS A 41 3.51 23.44 -0.46
C LYS A 41 4.25 22.60 -1.51
N ASN A 42 3.58 21.59 -2.05
CA ASN A 42 4.16 20.59 -2.97
C ASN A 42 3.34 20.39 -4.25
N THR A 43 2.26 21.15 -4.42
CA THR A 43 1.37 21.01 -5.57
C THR A 43 0.65 22.31 -5.85
N THR A 44 0.47 22.61 -7.12
CA THR A 44 -0.36 23.68 -7.65
C THR A 44 -1.57 23.06 -8.32
N VAL A 45 -2.76 23.53 -7.98
CA VAL A 45 -4.02 23.03 -8.54
C VAL A 45 -4.63 24.11 -9.42
N PHE A 46 -4.88 23.77 -10.68
CA PHE A 46 -5.65 24.59 -11.62
C PHE A 46 -7.08 24.07 -11.67
N THR A 47 -8.07 24.92 -11.41
CA THR A 47 -9.48 24.50 -11.29
C THR A 47 -10.35 25.29 -12.26
N TRP A 48 -11.02 24.57 -13.15
CA TRP A 48 -12.10 25.09 -13.99
C TRP A 48 -13.42 24.89 -13.25
N ASP A 49 -13.79 25.90 -12.47
CA ASP A 49 -14.94 25.84 -11.55
C ASP A 49 -16.24 25.44 -12.25
N ASP A 50 -16.46 26.01 -13.43
CA ASP A 50 -17.64 25.86 -14.29
C ASP A 50 -17.62 24.58 -15.13
N LEU A 51 -16.53 23.82 -15.11
CA LEU A 51 -16.42 22.54 -15.81
C LEU A 51 -16.35 21.35 -14.85
N GLY A 52 -16.14 21.56 -13.55
CA GLY A 52 -15.90 20.46 -12.62
C GLY A 52 -14.59 19.70 -12.91
N ILE A 53 -13.59 20.41 -13.44
CA ILE A 53 -12.28 19.83 -13.81
C ILE A 53 -11.17 20.49 -13.00
N LEU A 54 -10.25 19.66 -12.49
CA LEU A 54 -9.02 20.07 -11.84
C LEU A 54 -7.82 19.53 -12.62
N ALA A 55 -6.69 20.23 -12.55
CA ALA A 55 -5.41 19.75 -13.02
C ALA A 55 -4.36 19.96 -11.93
N TYR A 56 -3.57 18.92 -11.66
CA TYR A 56 -2.54 18.92 -10.64
C TYR A 56 -1.17 19.09 -11.29
N SER A 57 -0.38 19.96 -10.69
CA SER A 57 1.00 20.26 -11.08
C SER A 57 1.90 20.18 -9.85
N LYS A 58 3.06 19.53 -9.94
CA LYS A 58 4.03 19.53 -8.82
C LYS A 58 4.82 20.83 -8.75
N ASN A 59 5.14 21.42 -9.90
CA ASN A 59 6.01 22.59 -10.01
C ASN A 59 5.31 23.86 -10.55
N GLY A 60 4.02 23.78 -10.90
CA GLY A 60 3.25 24.87 -11.51
C GLY A 60 3.50 25.07 -13.02
N GLU A 61 4.40 24.30 -13.64
CA GLU A 61 4.81 24.47 -15.04
C GLU A 61 4.11 23.47 -15.96
N VAL A 62 4.02 22.21 -15.53
CA VAL A 62 3.42 21.11 -16.29
C VAL A 62 2.36 20.39 -15.44
N VAL A 63 1.37 19.80 -16.09
CA VAL A 63 0.26 19.09 -15.44
C VAL A 63 0.52 17.59 -15.49
N GLU A 64 0.62 16.94 -14.33
CA GLU A 64 0.82 15.48 -14.24
C GLU A 64 -0.48 14.69 -14.22
N SER A 65 -1.58 15.30 -13.76
CA SER A 65 -2.89 14.65 -13.77
C SER A 65 -4.06 15.62 -13.92
N ILE A 66 -5.15 15.11 -14.46
CA ILE A 66 -6.42 15.82 -14.61
C ILE A 66 -7.49 15.06 -13.85
N THR A 67 -8.27 15.73 -13.03
CA THR A 67 -9.38 15.13 -12.28
C THR A 67 -10.71 15.69 -12.72
N VAL A 68 -11.68 14.81 -12.86
CA VAL A 68 -13.09 15.12 -13.13
C VAL A 68 -13.86 14.92 -11.83
N ALA A 69 -14.47 15.99 -11.31
CA ALA A 69 -15.23 15.94 -10.07
C ALA A 69 -16.68 15.49 -10.34
N LEU A 70 -17.09 14.35 -9.78
CA LEU A 70 -18.46 13.83 -9.87
C LEU A 70 -19.27 14.12 -8.61
N GLU A 71 -18.60 14.46 -7.51
CA GLU A 71 -19.18 14.98 -6.27
C GLU A 71 -18.39 16.22 -5.82
N LEU A 72 -19.08 17.17 -5.19
CA LEU A 72 -18.44 18.37 -4.65
C LEU A 72 -17.77 18.07 -3.31
N GLU A 73 -16.53 18.53 -3.18
CA GLU A 73 -15.81 18.53 -1.91
C GLU A 73 -15.69 19.97 -1.37
N ALA A 74 -15.37 20.10 -0.09
CA ALA A 74 -15.31 21.38 0.61
C ALA A 74 -13.88 21.95 0.71
N TYR A 75 -12.94 21.46 -0.11
CA TYR A 75 -11.57 21.99 -0.13
C TYR A 75 -11.53 23.31 -0.88
N GLU A 76 -10.55 24.15 -0.53
CA GLU A 76 -10.38 25.45 -1.17
C GLU A 76 -10.18 25.32 -2.68
N PHE A 77 -9.56 24.23 -3.17
CA PHE A 77 -9.33 23.95 -4.59
C PHE A 77 -10.47 23.17 -5.27
N SER A 78 -11.52 22.77 -4.55
CA SER A 78 -12.64 22.03 -5.15
C SER A 78 -13.43 22.89 -6.14
N PRO A 79 -13.87 22.36 -7.29
CA PRO A 79 -14.65 23.13 -8.25
C PRO A 79 -16.01 23.54 -7.67
N LYS A 80 -16.64 24.56 -8.25
CA LYS A 80 -17.95 25.07 -7.80
C LYS A 80 -19.14 24.27 -8.31
N GLN A 81 -18.93 23.44 -9.34
CA GLN A 81 -19.91 22.46 -9.81
C GLN A 81 -19.26 21.12 -10.11
N THR A 82 -20.07 20.07 -10.16
CA THR A 82 -19.67 18.78 -10.70
C THR A 82 -19.48 18.87 -12.21
N PHE A 83 -18.73 17.92 -12.74
CA PHE A 83 -18.55 17.77 -14.17
C PHE A 83 -19.90 17.56 -14.86
N ASP A 84 -20.18 18.42 -15.84
CA ASP A 84 -21.41 18.45 -16.63
C ASP A 84 -21.20 17.97 -18.08
N GLY A 85 -19.99 17.54 -18.40
CA GLY A 85 -19.61 16.98 -19.69
C GLY A 85 -19.92 15.48 -19.80
N ILE A 86 -19.36 14.87 -20.85
CA ILE A 86 -19.46 13.43 -21.09
C ILE A 86 -18.06 12.83 -21.02
N PHE A 87 -17.90 11.67 -20.38
CA PHE A 87 -16.64 10.96 -20.36
C PHE A 87 -16.82 9.52 -20.84
N TYR A 88 -16.22 9.21 -21.98
CA TYR A 88 -16.26 7.90 -22.60
C TYR A 88 -14.99 7.09 -22.32
N PHE A 89 -15.17 5.82 -21.99
CA PHE A 89 -14.14 4.78 -22.06
C PHE A 89 -14.51 3.80 -23.19
N ASN A 90 -13.64 3.67 -24.20
CA ASN A 90 -13.89 2.81 -25.38
C ASN A 90 -15.30 2.99 -25.99
N ASN A 91 -15.72 4.25 -26.18
CA ASN A 91 -17.02 4.68 -26.71
C ASN A 91 -18.25 4.31 -25.85
N GLN A 92 -18.04 3.99 -24.57
CA GLN A 92 -19.11 3.78 -23.58
C GLN A 92 -18.95 4.77 -22.43
N ASP A 93 -20.04 5.15 -21.78
CA ASP A 93 -19.96 5.97 -20.56
C ASP A 93 -19.00 5.32 -19.55
N ILE A 94 -17.99 6.09 -19.11
CA ILE A 94 -16.88 5.56 -18.30
C ILE A 94 -17.35 5.04 -16.94
N VAL A 95 -18.32 5.71 -16.32
CA VAL A 95 -18.87 5.31 -15.02
C VAL A 95 -19.64 4.00 -15.14
N ARG A 96 -20.46 3.85 -16.19
CA ARG A 96 -21.16 2.60 -16.50
C ARG A 96 -20.18 1.47 -16.83
N TYR A 97 -19.14 1.75 -17.61
CA TYR A 97 -18.11 0.77 -17.95
C TYR A 97 -17.41 0.28 -16.68
N TYR A 98 -16.92 1.20 -15.84
CA TYR A 98 -16.27 0.92 -14.57
C TYR A 98 -17.12 0.01 -13.68
N LYS A 99 -18.39 0.36 -13.47
CA LYS A 99 -19.31 -0.42 -12.60
C LYS A 99 -19.57 -1.84 -13.13
N SER A 100 -19.55 -2.05 -14.45
CA SER A 100 -19.86 -3.34 -15.08
C SER A 100 -18.64 -4.24 -15.32
N HIS A 101 -17.41 -3.72 -15.20
CA HIS A 101 -16.17 -4.45 -15.52
C HIS A 101 -15.18 -4.48 -14.36
N LYS A 102 -15.65 -4.83 -13.15
CA LYS A 102 -14.81 -4.87 -11.93
C LYS A 102 -13.53 -5.69 -12.07
N GLN A 103 -13.55 -6.77 -12.86
CA GLN A 103 -12.39 -7.64 -13.08
C GLN A 103 -11.29 -6.99 -13.96
N GLN A 104 -11.56 -5.85 -14.59
CA GLN A 104 -10.57 -5.11 -15.38
C GLN A 104 -9.91 -3.98 -14.60
N HIS A 105 -10.29 -3.79 -13.33
CA HIS A 105 -9.74 -2.72 -12.50
C HIS A 105 -8.31 -3.09 -12.10
N VAL A 106 -7.41 -2.14 -12.28
CA VAL A 106 -5.99 -2.30 -11.91
C VAL A 106 -5.68 -1.44 -10.70
N LYS A 107 -5.10 -2.06 -9.68
CA LYS A 107 -4.62 -1.41 -8.46
C LYS A 107 -3.44 -0.48 -8.79
N LEU A 108 -3.50 0.79 -8.38
CA LEU A 108 -2.43 1.76 -8.63
C LEU A 108 -1.50 1.99 -7.43
N PHE A 109 -1.87 1.53 -6.23
CA PHE A 109 -1.05 1.65 -5.02
C PHE A 109 -1.50 0.66 -3.93
N LYS A 110 -0.70 0.48 -2.89
CA LYS A 110 -1.04 -0.36 -1.72
C LYS A 110 -2.34 0.13 -1.08
N GLY A 111 -3.30 -0.77 -0.86
CA GLY A 111 -4.61 -0.42 -0.30
C GLY A 111 -5.62 0.20 -1.29
N ASP A 112 -5.30 0.32 -2.58
CA ASP A 112 -6.27 0.78 -3.58
C ASP A 112 -7.38 -0.27 -3.79
N LYS A 113 -8.57 0.01 -3.22
CA LYS A 113 -9.77 -0.84 -3.28
C LYS A 113 -10.69 -0.51 -4.47
N SER A 114 -10.47 0.61 -5.16
CA SER A 114 -11.33 1.07 -6.25
C SER A 114 -10.74 0.76 -7.62
N GLY A 115 -9.42 0.89 -7.77
CA GLY A 115 -8.69 0.62 -9.00
C GLY A 115 -8.94 1.62 -10.12
N ALA A 116 -8.20 1.40 -11.21
CA ALA A 116 -8.22 2.20 -12.42
C ALA A 116 -8.61 1.40 -13.65
N LEU A 117 -9.15 2.08 -14.65
CA LEU A 117 -9.21 1.57 -16.03
C LEU A 117 -7.97 2.02 -16.78
N LEU A 118 -7.35 1.13 -17.55
CA LEU A 118 -6.12 1.41 -18.28
C LEU A 118 -6.33 1.40 -19.78
N VAL A 119 -5.70 2.36 -20.47
CA VAL A 119 -5.45 2.25 -21.91
C VAL A 119 -4.07 2.80 -22.23
N ASN A 120 -3.27 2.00 -22.94
CA ASN A 120 -1.86 2.33 -23.21
C ASN A 120 -1.15 2.70 -21.90
N ASP A 121 -0.44 3.82 -21.88
CA ASP A 121 0.27 4.34 -20.71
C ASP A 121 -0.56 5.37 -19.92
N ILE A 122 -1.89 5.27 -19.95
CA ILE A 122 -2.80 6.18 -19.25
C ILE A 122 -3.72 5.38 -18.32
N SER A 123 -3.86 5.87 -17.10
CA SER A 123 -4.82 5.37 -16.13
C SER A 123 -5.96 6.37 -15.93
N ALA A 124 -7.18 5.85 -15.77
CA ALA A 124 -8.31 6.57 -15.19
C ALA A 124 -8.64 5.91 -13.84
N TRP A 125 -8.11 6.46 -12.75
CA TRP A 125 -8.34 6.00 -11.39
C TRP A 125 -9.63 6.58 -10.82
N PHE A 126 -10.39 5.76 -10.10
CA PHE A 126 -11.69 6.14 -9.57
C PHE A 126 -11.59 6.35 -8.07
N SER A 127 -11.85 7.58 -7.63
CA SER A 127 -12.06 7.85 -6.20
C SER A 127 -13.46 7.37 -5.81
N VAL A 128 -13.53 6.35 -4.96
CA VAL A 128 -14.81 5.77 -4.51
C VAL A 128 -14.94 5.90 -3.00
N ARG A 129 -15.99 6.56 -2.51
CA ARG A 129 -16.34 6.65 -1.09
C ARG A 129 -17.74 6.12 -0.86
N ARG A 130 -17.90 5.16 0.06
CA ARG A 130 -19.21 4.57 0.39
C ARG A 130 -20.01 4.15 -0.86
N GLU A 131 -19.34 3.47 -1.79
CA GLU A 131 -19.88 3.00 -3.07
C GLU A 131 -20.22 4.09 -4.12
N ASN A 132 -20.06 5.37 -3.79
CA ASN A 132 -20.21 6.47 -4.73
C ASN A 132 -18.87 6.81 -5.38
N ILE A 133 -18.89 7.09 -6.68
CA ILE A 133 -17.71 7.57 -7.40
C ILE A 133 -17.68 9.08 -7.25
N ASN A 134 -16.70 9.60 -6.52
CA ASN A 134 -16.53 11.01 -6.20
C ASN A 134 -15.78 11.76 -7.29
N ALA A 135 -14.79 11.10 -7.88
CA ALA A 135 -13.94 11.70 -8.90
C ALA A 135 -13.28 10.63 -9.77
N ILE A 136 -12.84 11.04 -10.96
CA ILE A 136 -11.99 10.24 -11.83
C ILE A 136 -10.71 11.02 -12.10
N GLU A 137 -9.57 10.48 -11.72
CA GLU A 137 -8.26 11.05 -12.01
C GLU A 137 -7.65 10.36 -13.23
N ILE A 138 -7.18 11.16 -14.18
CA ILE A 138 -6.51 10.73 -15.40
C ILE A 138 -5.05 11.16 -15.32
N SER A 139 -4.14 10.21 -15.49
CA SER A 139 -2.70 10.46 -15.42
C SER A 139 -1.92 9.43 -16.22
N GLU A 140 -0.62 9.67 -16.38
CA GLU A 140 0.32 8.64 -16.85
C GLU A 140 0.27 7.41 -15.93
N TYR A 141 0.13 6.24 -16.52
CA TYR A 141 0.08 4.98 -15.77
C TYR A 141 1.49 4.57 -15.34
N THR A 142 1.71 4.57 -14.03
CA THR A 142 2.88 3.92 -13.42
C THR A 142 2.41 2.61 -12.77
N PRO A 143 2.91 1.43 -13.21
CA PRO A 143 2.54 0.16 -12.61
C PRO A 143 2.89 0.10 -11.12
N TYR A 144 1.91 -0.30 -10.31
CA TYR A 144 2.18 -0.68 -8.93
C TYR A 144 2.76 -2.09 -8.89
N VAL A 145 3.97 -2.21 -8.35
CA VAL A 145 4.64 -3.49 -8.12
C VAL A 145 4.77 -3.69 -6.61
N ARG A 146 4.02 -4.66 -6.08
CA ARG A 146 4.08 -5.01 -4.65
C ARG A 146 5.49 -5.50 -4.30
N GLY A 147 6.04 -4.97 -3.20
CA GLY A 147 7.40 -5.28 -2.76
C GLY A 147 8.51 -4.64 -3.60
N SER A 148 8.20 -3.67 -4.45
CA SER A 148 9.22 -2.93 -5.21
C SER A 148 10.25 -2.30 -4.26
N GLY A 149 11.54 -2.58 -4.52
CA GLY A 149 12.65 -2.11 -3.70
C GLY A 149 13.06 -3.06 -2.56
N ILE A 150 12.28 -4.12 -2.27
CA ILE A 150 12.63 -5.11 -1.26
C ILE A 150 13.46 -6.24 -1.93
N PRO A 151 14.65 -6.58 -1.40
CA PRO A 151 15.44 -7.71 -1.91
C PRO A 151 14.65 -9.03 -1.82
N LYS A 152 14.69 -9.83 -2.89
CA LYS A 152 13.94 -11.10 -2.97
C LYS A 152 14.37 -12.11 -1.92
N ASP A 153 15.63 -12.05 -1.50
CA ASP A 153 16.24 -12.92 -0.51
C ASP A 153 16.13 -12.40 0.93
N LYS A 154 15.59 -11.19 1.16
CA LYS A 154 15.57 -10.56 2.50
C LYS A 154 15.00 -11.47 3.58
N TYR A 155 13.80 -12.00 3.37
CA TYR A 155 13.15 -12.93 4.31
C TYR A 155 13.24 -14.40 3.87
N SER A 156 14.20 -14.73 3.00
CA SER A 156 14.45 -16.12 2.66
C SER A 156 15.21 -16.81 3.79
N ILE A 157 14.64 -17.88 4.35
CA ILE A 157 15.31 -18.67 5.38
C ILE A 157 16.42 -19.50 4.74
N THR A 158 17.65 -19.32 5.24
CA THR A 158 18.81 -20.07 4.81
C THR A 158 19.27 -21.01 5.92
N SER A 159 19.75 -22.19 5.55
CA SER A 159 20.37 -23.11 6.51
C SER A 159 21.68 -22.51 7.01
N LEU A 160 21.92 -22.61 8.31
CA LEU A 160 23.18 -22.16 8.91
C LEU A 160 24.22 -23.29 8.87
N ASP A 161 25.47 -22.93 8.59
CA ASP A 161 26.64 -23.83 8.74
C ASP A 161 27.17 -23.80 10.19
N GLU A 162 26.25 -23.84 11.16
CA GLU A 162 26.54 -23.93 12.59
C GLU A 162 25.39 -24.62 13.35
N GLU A 163 25.64 -25.05 14.59
CA GLU A 163 24.59 -25.66 15.43
C GLU A 163 23.46 -24.66 15.70
N VAL A 164 22.22 -25.11 15.53
CA VAL A 164 21.01 -24.35 15.84
C VAL A 164 20.40 -24.80 17.16
N ILE A 165 19.67 -23.90 17.83
CA ILE A 165 18.88 -24.22 19.01
C ILE A 165 17.61 -24.95 18.56
N GLU A 166 17.32 -26.11 19.14
CA GLU A 166 16.06 -26.83 18.93
C GLU A 166 15.08 -26.46 20.04
N PHE A 167 13.90 -25.97 19.68
CA PHE A 167 12.87 -25.59 20.64
C PHE A 167 11.78 -26.64 20.72
N ILE A 168 11.39 -26.99 21.93
CA ILE A 168 10.21 -27.83 22.20
C ILE A 168 8.97 -26.93 22.32
N ASP A 169 9.13 -25.74 22.91
CA ASP A 169 8.06 -24.78 23.13
C ASP A 169 8.18 -23.58 22.18
N PHE A 170 7.13 -23.31 21.40
CA PHE A 170 7.14 -22.22 20.44
C PHE A 170 7.04 -20.84 21.11
N GLY A 171 6.29 -20.70 22.20
CA GLY A 171 6.26 -19.46 22.99
C GLY A 171 7.63 -19.09 23.54
N PHE A 172 8.38 -20.10 23.99
CA PHE A 172 9.76 -19.94 24.45
C PHE A 172 10.66 -19.50 23.30
N LYS A 173 10.52 -20.13 22.12
CA LYS A 173 11.24 -19.70 20.91
C LYS A 173 10.97 -18.24 20.58
N LEU A 174 9.71 -17.81 20.59
CA LEU A 174 9.34 -16.42 20.29
C LEU A 174 9.96 -15.43 21.28
N SER A 175 10.02 -15.78 22.57
CA SER A 175 10.65 -14.93 23.59
C SER A 175 12.17 -14.80 23.39
N VAL A 176 12.82 -15.87 22.89
CA VAL A 176 14.22 -15.81 22.50
C VAL A 176 14.43 -14.97 21.24
N ILE A 177 13.54 -15.08 20.25
CA ILE A 177 13.59 -14.24 19.05
C ILE A 177 13.42 -12.77 19.43
N GLU A 178 12.47 -12.45 20.32
CA GLU A 178 12.25 -11.10 20.83
C GLU A 178 13.55 -10.47 21.34
N GLU A 179 14.20 -11.18 22.27
CA GLU A 179 15.40 -10.69 22.93
C GLU A 179 16.61 -10.61 21.97
N LEU A 180 16.77 -11.58 21.05
CA LEU A 180 17.90 -11.57 20.11
C LEU A 180 17.71 -10.56 18.97
N MET A 181 16.53 -10.52 18.38
CA MET A 181 16.25 -9.75 17.18
C MET A 181 15.93 -8.29 17.51
N TYR A 182 14.98 -8.04 18.41
CA TYR A 182 14.46 -6.70 18.66
C TYR A 182 15.20 -5.99 19.81
N THR A 183 15.44 -6.67 20.94
CA THR A 183 16.16 -6.04 22.07
C THR A 183 17.66 -5.86 21.79
N LYS A 184 18.34 -6.91 21.33
CA LYS A 184 19.81 -6.89 21.16
C LYS A 184 20.29 -6.61 19.75
N GLY A 185 19.45 -6.74 18.72
CA GLY A 185 19.85 -6.56 17.32
C GLY A 185 20.93 -7.55 16.84
N LEU A 186 20.90 -8.80 17.31
CA LEU A 186 21.87 -9.84 16.99
C LEU A 186 21.44 -10.75 15.83
N MET A 187 20.22 -10.57 15.32
CA MET A 187 19.67 -11.32 14.20
C MET A 187 19.25 -10.36 13.09
N GLU A 188 19.62 -10.71 11.86
CA GLU A 188 19.25 -9.99 10.65
C GLU A 188 18.57 -10.92 9.63
N PRO A 189 17.64 -10.40 8.81
CA PRO A 189 17.04 -9.07 8.96
C PRO A 189 16.20 -8.98 10.24
N VAL A 190 16.03 -7.77 10.77
CA VAL A 190 14.97 -7.51 11.75
C VAL A 190 13.63 -7.69 11.02
N PHE A 191 12.79 -8.58 11.52
CA PHE A 191 11.52 -8.89 10.88
C PHE A 191 10.51 -7.76 11.07
N ASP A 192 9.86 -7.36 9.98
CA ASP A 192 8.82 -6.32 9.95
C ASP A 192 7.63 -6.84 9.15
N LEU A 193 6.47 -6.91 9.79
CA LEU A 193 5.25 -7.47 9.21
C LEU A 193 4.81 -6.71 7.95
N TYR A 194 4.88 -5.38 7.95
CA TYR A 194 4.37 -4.57 6.85
C TYR A 194 5.23 -4.72 5.60
N GLU A 195 6.55 -4.78 5.77
CA GLU A 195 7.50 -5.06 4.71
C GLU A 195 7.42 -6.53 4.28
N PHE A 196 7.27 -7.48 5.20
CA PHE A 196 7.06 -8.89 4.88
C PHE A 196 5.80 -9.12 4.05
N ALA A 197 4.68 -8.46 4.38
CA ALA A 197 3.44 -8.53 3.61
C ALA A 197 3.60 -8.01 2.18
N ASP A 198 4.45 -7.00 1.98
CA ASP A 198 4.79 -6.50 0.64
C ASP A 198 5.79 -7.43 -0.08
N TRP A 199 6.72 -8.04 0.64
CA TRP A 199 7.71 -8.97 0.11
C TRP A 199 7.10 -10.30 -0.33
N TYR A 200 6.17 -10.85 0.45
CA TYR A 200 5.60 -12.17 0.23
C TYR A 200 4.76 -12.19 -1.06
N GLN A 201 5.11 -13.06 -2.01
CA GLN A 201 4.53 -13.07 -3.36
C GLN A 201 3.45 -14.13 -3.58
N GLU A 202 3.34 -15.15 -2.72
CA GLU A 202 2.43 -16.28 -2.96
C GLU A 202 0.95 -15.89 -2.84
N ARG A 203 0.64 -14.92 -1.97
CA ARG A 203 -0.65 -14.25 -1.88
C ARG A 203 -0.49 -12.83 -1.33
N GLU A 204 -1.55 -12.02 -1.36
CA GLU A 204 -1.60 -10.79 -0.59
C GLU A 204 -1.90 -11.14 0.88
N ILE A 205 -1.16 -10.53 1.80
CA ILE A 205 -1.46 -10.53 3.24
C ILE A 205 -2.13 -9.18 3.51
N ASP A 206 -3.44 -9.20 3.73
CA ASP A 206 -4.21 -7.99 4.06
C ASP A 206 -4.18 -7.80 5.57
N ILE A 207 -3.23 -7.00 6.06
CA ILE A 207 -3.05 -6.78 7.50
C ILE A 207 -4.31 -6.15 8.12
N ASP A 208 -5.04 -5.29 7.38
CA ASP A 208 -6.24 -4.63 7.89
C ASP A 208 -7.35 -5.64 8.21
N ASP A 209 -7.46 -6.70 7.40
CA ASP A 209 -8.48 -7.73 7.55
C ASP A 209 -7.99 -8.93 8.40
N GLU A 210 -6.71 -9.29 8.30
CA GLU A 210 -6.13 -10.49 8.91
C GLU A 210 -5.43 -10.21 10.27
N GLY A 211 -5.07 -8.97 10.56
CA GLY A 211 -4.21 -8.61 11.71
C GLY A 211 -4.82 -8.81 13.10
N TYR A 212 -6.10 -9.16 13.19
CA TYR A 212 -6.79 -9.49 14.45
C TYR A 212 -6.52 -10.91 14.96
N GLU A 213 -5.95 -11.76 14.11
CA GLU A 213 -5.61 -13.16 14.40
C GLU A 213 -4.14 -13.42 14.03
N PRO A 214 -3.55 -14.57 14.40
CA PRO A 214 -2.23 -14.97 13.94
C PRO A 214 -2.14 -15.05 12.40
N ILE A 215 -1.16 -14.35 11.82
CA ILE A 215 -0.86 -14.44 10.39
C ILE A 215 -0.01 -15.68 10.14
N ALA A 216 -0.60 -16.68 9.47
CA ALA A 216 -0.04 -18.02 9.34
C ALA A 216 1.38 -18.04 8.73
N GLU A 217 1.63 -17.23 7.71
CA GLU A 217 2.93 -17.13 7.03
C GLU A 217 4.01 -16.56 7.96
N VAL A 218 3.64 -15.63 8.82
CA VAL A 218 4.56 -15.02 9.79
C VAL A 218 4.85 -16.01 10.91
N GLU A 219 3.82 -16.71 11.39
CA GLU A 219 3.99 -17.75 12.39
C GLU A 219 4.87 -18.88 11.87
N GLN A 220 4.65 -19.32 10.63
CA GLN A 220 5.47 -20.33 9.98
C GLN A 220 6.92 -19.84 9.79
N TYR A 221 7.12 -18.59 9.36
CA TYR A 221 8.44 -17.98 9.27
C TYR A 221 9.20 -18.08 10.60
N PHE A 222 8.57 -17.72 11.73
CA PHE A 222 9.22 -17.80 13.03
C PHE A 222 9.39 -19.23 13.55
N LYS A 223 8.51 -20.17 13.18
CA LYS A 223 8.72 -21.61 13.44
C LYS A 223 9.95 -22.14 12.71
N ASP A 224 10.18 -21.69 11.49
CA ASP A 224 11.28 -22.17 10.65
C ASP A 224 12.59 -21.40 10.85
N LEU A 225 12.54 -20.19 11.40
CA LEU A 225 13.72 -19.32 11.59
C LEU A 225 14.78 -20.03 12.45
N PRO A 226 15.98 -20.33 11.90
CA PRO A 226 17.04 -20.95 12.67
C PRO A 226 17.70 -19.94 13.62
N ILE A 227 17.96 -20.36 14.85
CA ILE A 227 18.66 -19.54 15.85
C ILE A 227 20.03 -20.16 16.14
N PRO A 228 21.14 -19.46 15.83
CA PRO A 228 22.48 -19.93 16.14
C PRO A 228 22.66 -20.23 17.63
N LYS A 229 23.15 -21.43 17.98
CA LYS A 229 23.36 -21.84 19.37
C LYS A 229 24.39 -20.98 20.10
N ARG A 230 25.34 -20.38 19.38
CA ARG A 230 26.30 -19.41 19.93
C ARG A 230 25.63 -18.17 20.57
N LEU A 231 24.39 -17.85 20.18
CA LEU A 231 23.64 -16.72 20.74
C LEU A 231 22.97 -17.05 22.08
N ALA A 232 22.87 -18.33 22.45
CA ALA A 232 22.17 -18.76 23.68
C ALA A 232 22.76 -18.14 24.95
N SER A 233 24.09 -17.94 25.02
CA SER A 233 24.73 -17.28 26.15
C SER A 233 24.43 -15.79 26.27
N GLY A 234 23.92 -15.17 25.20
CA GLY A 234 23.49 -13.77 25.19
C GLY A 234 22.15 -13.54 25.89
N ILE A 235 21.36 -14.60 26.10
CA ILE A 235 20.07 -14.53 26.79
C ILE A 235 20.28 -14.64 28.30
N THR A 236 19.85 -13.63 29.03
CA THR A 236 19.95 -13.58 30.50
C THR A 236 18.59 -13.50 31.17
N ASP A 237 17.60 -12.95 30.48
CA ASP A 237 16.25 -12.71 30.97
C ASP A 237 15.36 -12.41 29.75
N PHE A 238 14.06 -12.63 29.87
CA PHE A 238 13.04 -12.18 28.94
C PHE A 238 11.68 -12.26 29.61
N TYR A 239 10.69 -11.54 29.07
CA TYR A 239 9.31 -11.60 29.55
C TYR A 239 8.36 -11.51 28.34
N GLN A 240 7.19 -12.14 28.46
CA GLN A 240 6.13 -12.04 27.47
C GLN A 240 5.26 -10.83 27.83
N ASP A 241 5.22 -9.83 26.96
CA ASP A 241 4.32 -8.69 27.04
C ASP A 241 3.66 -8.51 25.68
N GLY A 242 2.34 -8.29 25.66
CA GLY A 242 1.58 -8.16 24.42
C GLY A 242 2.03 -7.00 23.52
N GLY A 243 2.78 -6.04 24.04
CA GLY A 243 3.43 -4.96 23.29
C GLY A 243 4.82 -5.30 22.73
N ASN A 244 5.36 -6.50 22.98
CA ASN A 244 6.62 -6.94 22.38
C ASN A 244 6.52 -6.98 20.85
N ASP A 245 7.61 -6.61 20.16
CA ASP A 245 7.64 -6.51 18.70
C ASP A 245 7.29 -7.85 18.04
N ILE A 246 7.72 -8.97 18.60
CA ILE A 246 7.40 -10.30 18.06
C ILE A 246 5.88 -10.54 17.95
N TYR A 247 5.08 -10.12 18.94
CA TYR A 247 3.64 -10.32 18.93
C TYR A 247 2.92 -9.29 18.06
N MET A 248 3.45 -8.06 18.01
CA MET A 248 2.99 -7.04 17.07
C MET A 248 3.19 -7.46 15.61
N ASN A 249 4.20 -8.30 15.33
CA ASN A 249 4.42 -8.87 14.01
C ASN A 249 3.54 -10.10 13.71
N LEU A 250 3.20 -10.90 14.72
CA LEU A 250 2.37 -12.10 14.55
C LEU A 250 0.87 -11.79 14.46
N SER A 251 0.36 -10.87 15.29
CA SER A 251 -1.05 -10.46 15.33
C SER A 251 -1.16 -9.00 15.83
N PRO A 252 -0.97 -8.00 14.94
CA PRO A 252 -0.82 -6.60 15.31
C PRO A 252 -2.04 -5.98 15.99
N PHE A 253 -3.24 -6.54 15.79
CA PHE A 253 -4.50 -5.99 16.30
C PHE A 253 -5.15 -6.86 17.38
N SER A 254 -4.47 -7.89 17.86
CA SER A 254 -4.92 -8.75 18.97
C SER A 254 -5.13 -8.00 20.29
N GLY A 255 -4.47 -6.84 20.46
CA GLY A 255 -4.53 -6.05 21.69
C GLY A 255 -3.80 -6.69 22.87
N GLY A 256 -2.96 -7.71 22.63
CA GLY A 256 -2.05 -8.31 23.62
C GLY A 256 -2.72 -9.18 24.69
N ALA A 257 -4.03 -9.39 24.63
CA ALA A 257 -4.80 -10.20 25.58
C ALA A 257 -5.10 -11.61 25.04
N VAL A 258 -4.17 -12.17 24.26
CA VAL A 258 -4.30 -13.48 23.62
C VAL A 258 -3.29 -14.47 24.17
N GLU A 259 -3.68 -15.73 24.30
CA GLU A 259 -2.88 -16.82 24.90
C GLU A 259 -2.24 -17.73 23.83
N TYR A 260 -2.22 -17.31 22.56
CA TYR A 260 -1.80 -18.14 21.42
C TYR A 260 -0.36 -18.70 21.53
N TRP A 261 0.49 -17.99 22.27
CA TRP A 261 1.93 -18.26 22.34
C TRP A 261 2.46 -18.23 23.77
N ASP A 262 1.61 -18.49 24.76
CA ASP A 262 2.04 -18.64 26.14
C ASP A 262 3.09 -19.76 26.24
N ILE A 263 4.13 -19.53 27.04
CA ILE A 263 5.10 -20.59 27.33
C ILE A 263 4.40 -21.66 28.17
N GLU A 264 4.25 -22.86 27.60
CA GLU A 264 3.65 -24.02 28.27
C GLU A 264 4.70 -24.80 29.06
N THR A 265 5.98 -24.74 28.64
CA THR A 265 7.08 -25.46 29.30
C THR A 265 8.42 -24.72 29.28
N ALA A 266 9.12 -24.74 30.42
CA ALA A 266 10.45 -24.18 30.57
C ALA A 266 11.58 -25.19 30.22
N ILE A 267 11.28 -26.30 29.55
CA ILE A 267 12.28 -27.34 29.23
C ILE A 267 13.46 -26.81 28.40
N ASP A 268 13.21 -25.78 27.57
CA ASP A 268 14.20 -25.17 26.69
C ASP A 268 15.19 -24.29 27.47
N ALA A 269 14.85 -23.84 28.68
CA ALA A 269 15.74 -23.05 29.54
C ALA A 269 17.10 -23.72 29.80
N LYS A 270 17.18 -25.05 29.75
CA LYS A 270 18.44 -25.81 29.90
C LYS A 270 19.50 -25.47 28.82
N GLN A 271 19.08 -24.89 27.69
CA GLN A 271 19.95 -24.52 26.58
C GLN A 271 20.58 -23.13 26.79
N PHE A 272 20.12 -22.35 27.76
CA PHE A 272 20.51 -20.96 28.00
C PHE A 272 21.28 -20.83 29.33
N PRO A 273 22.62 -20.93 29.30
CA PRO A 273 23.43 -21.06 30.52
C PRO A 273 23.37 -19.83 31.44
N ASN A 274 23.01 -18.66 30.90
CA ASN A 274 22.98 -17.39 31.62
C ASN A 274 21.57 -16.91 31.95
N LEU A 275 20.53 -17.66 31.57
CA LEU A 275 19.14 -17.30 31.85
C LEU A 275 18.89 -17.36 33.37
N LYS A 276 18.31 -16.29 33.92
CA LYS A 276 17.91 -16.23 35.33
C LYS A 276 16.92 -17.36 35.65
N LYS A 277 17.08 -17.93 36.84
CA LYS A 277 16.24 -19.00 37.38
C LYS A 277 15.19 -18.44 38.32
#